data_AF-A0A6C0K3F7-F1
#
_entry.id   AF-A0A6C0K3F7-F1
#
_cell.length_a   1.000
_cell.length_b   1.000
_cell.length_c   1.000
_cell.angle_alpha   90.00
_cell.angle_beta   90.00
_cell.angle_gamma   90.00
#
_symmetry.space_group_name_H-M   'P 1'
#
loop_
_entity.id
_entity.type
_entity.pdbx_description
1 polymer ?
#
loop_
_entity_poly.entity_id
_entity_poly.type
_entity_poly.pdbx_seq_one_letter_code
_entity_poly.pdbx_strand_id
1 'polypeptide(L)'
;MKYWPILVCTGFDVTRAFNFLCVYLYSVKKLNSLKPVCVITKPEMNIFVLNINAKKAAEAHGDKHVVKMILEACQMLYTAHWTAVNPDLLKERSAIKIAKAHKALPVPTHMATAPKRKCADEQGYRPVHLHHPCTIWVRECLGNYMWAVELALALAEEYEYRWPGRVHSCKAHAQWLKANVPPGIPASERNGFAIAMDEKYRVSGDPIASYIQFYKGSKQDRNLTVYTRREKPGFL
;
A
#
# COMPACT_ATOMS: atom_id res chain seq x y z
N MET A 1 -20.91 -43.60 -14.75
CA MET A 1 -20.94 -43.43 -16.22
C MET A 1 -21.72 -42.17 -16.56
N LYS A 2 -21.03 -41.12 -17.01
CA LYS A 2 -21.43 -40.13 -18.03
C LYS A 2 -20.34 -39.06 -18.08
N TYR A 3 -19.75 -38.93 -19.26
CA TYR A 3 -18.65 -38.04 -19.61
C TYR A 3 -19.18 -36.67 -20.10
N TRP A 4 -18.26 -35.69 -20.14
CA TRP A 4 -18.15 -34.50 -21.04
C TRP A 4 -18.60 -33.12 -20.50
N PRO A 5 -17.98 -31.96 -20.89
CA PRO A 5 -16.67 -31.70 -21.52
C PRO A 5 -15.64 -31.00 -20.61
N ILE A 6 -14.37 -31.18 -20.98
CA ILE A 6 -13.26 -30.25 -20.77
C ILE A 6 -13.48 -29.03 -21.69
N LEU A 7 -13.57 -27.82 -21.12
CA LEU A 7 -13.38 -26.59 -21.87
C LEU A 7 -11.96 -26.08 -21.60
N VAL A 8 -11.10 -26.21 -22.59
CA VAL A 8 -9.81 -25.54 -22.65
C VAL A 8 -10.10 -24.07 -22.99
N CYS A 9 -10.06 -23.19 -21.99
CA CYS A 9 -9.98 -21.75 -22.23
C CYS A 9 -8.50 -21.35 -22.25
N THR A 10 -7.92 -21.36 -23.45
CA THR A 10 -6.72 -20.59 -23.78
C THR A 10 -7.04 -19.10 -23.64
N GLY A 11 -6.25 -18.37 -22.86
CA GLY A 11 -6.30 -16.90 -22.79
C GLY A 11 -6.80 -16.34 -21.45
N PHE A 12 -5.95 -16.41 -20.41
CA PHE A 12 -6.16 -15.63 -19.18
C PHE A 12 -5.50 -14.25 -19.36
N ASP A 13 -6.27 -13.28 -19.83
CA ASP A 13 -5.87 -11.87 -19.88
C ASP A 13 -6.06 -11.26 -18.47
N VAL A 14 -4.95 -10.90 -17.81
CA VAL A 14 -4.89 -10.50 -16.39
C VAL A 14 -5.22 -9.00 -16.20
N THR A 15 -5.94 -8.38 -17.12
CA THR A 15 -6.10 -6.92 -17.19
C THR A 15 -7.30 -6.34 -16.42
N ARG A 16 -8.07 -7.13 -15.67
CA ARG A 16 -9.28 -6.60 -14.98
C ARG A 16 -9.28 -6.59 -13.45
N ALA A 17 -8.11 -6.63 -12.79
CA ALA A 17 -8.00 -6.64 -11.33
C ALA A 17 -7.43 -5.35 -10.69
N PHE A 18 -7.12 -4.30 -11.46
CA PHE A 18 -6.45 -3.11 -10.92
C PHE A 18 -7.18 -1.81 -11.27
N ASN A 19 -8.23 -1.53 -10.51
CA ASN A 19 -8.79 -0.22 -10.13
C ASN A 19 -10.30 -0.33 -9.94
N PHE A 20 -10.74 -0.80 -8.78
CA PHE A 20 -12.11 -0.57 -8.35
C PHE A 20 -12.18 -0.42 -6.83
N LEU A 21 -12.13 0.84 -6.40
CA LEU A 21 -13.01 1.29 -5.34
C LEU A 21 -14.38 1.61 -6.00
N CYS A 22 -15.10 0.58 -6.47
CA CYS A 22 -16.52 0.61 -6.83
C CYS A 22 -17.02 -0.80 -7.20
N VAL A 23 -18.03 -1.28 -6.48
CA VAL A 23 -19.02 -2.27 -6.93
C VAL A 23 -18.51 -3.70 -7.25
N TYR A 24 -18.45 -4.55 -6.21
CA TYR A 24 -18.70 -5.98 -6.38
C TYR A 24 -20.23 -6.20 -6.33
N LEU A 25 -20.88 -6.24 -7.49
CA LEU A 25 -22.23 -6.81 -7.61
C LEU A 25 -22.08 -8.32 -7.83
N TYR A 26 -22.07 -9.08 -6.73
CA TYR A 26 -22.43 -10.49 -6.84
C TYR A 26 -23.94 -10.55 -7.13
N SER A 27 -24.29 -11.20 -8.24
CA SER A 27 -25.67 -11.50 -8.60
C SER A 27 -26.24 -12.48 -7.56
N VAL A 28 -26.92 -11.95 -6.54
CA VAL A 28 -27.81 -12.73 -5.68
C VAL A 28 -29.22 -12.22 -5.96
N LYS A 29 -29.92 -12.92 -6.84
CA LYS A 29 -31.36 -12.75 -7.01
C LYS A 29 -32.05 -13.15 -5.70
N LYS A 30 -32.96 -12.27 -5.27
CA LYS A 30 -33.98 -12.42 -4.21
C LYS A 30 -33.48 -12.53 -2.77
N LEU A 31 -33.67 -11.45 -1.99
CA LEU A 31 -34.64 -11.39 -0.89
C LEU A 31 -34.66 -9.96 -0.30
N ASN A 32 -35.80 -9.60 0.29
CA ASN A 32 -36.31 -8.26 0.47
C ASN A 32 -35.64 -7.42 1.59
N SER A 33 -35.71 -6.09 1.40
CA SER A 33 -35.89 -5.04 2.43
C SER A 33 -34.84 -4.81 3.51
N LEU A 34 -33.55 -4.68 3.15
CA LEU A 34 -32.59 -3.96 4.00
C LEU A 34 -31.85 -2.93 3.14
N LYS A 35 -31.85 -1.67 3.60
CA LYS A 35 -31.07 -0.59 2.97
C LYS A 35 -29.62 -1.09 2.81
N PRO A 36 -28.97 -0.90 1.65
CA PRO A 36 -27.58 -1.30 1.49
C PRO A 36 -26.73 -0.46 2.45
N VAL A 37 -26.37 -1.04 3.59
CA VAL A 37 -25.31 -0.52 4.43
C VAL A 37 -24.03 -0.82 3.66
N CYS A 38 -23.52 0.19 2.95
CA CYS A 38 -22.16 0.16 2.46
C CYS A 38 -21.24 0.16 3.68
N VAL A 39 -20.91 -1.03 4.18
CA VAL A 39 -19.81 -1.19 5.13
C VAL A 39 -18.56 -0.89 4.32
N ILE A 40 -18.15 0.38 4.32
CA ILE A 40 -16.82 0.78 3.88
C ILE A 40 -15.87 0.10 4.86
N THR A 41 -15.45 -1.13 4.57
CA THR A 41 -14.29 -1.70 5.24
C THR A 41 -13.14 -0.79 4.86
N LYS A 42 -12.75 0.09 5.78
CA LYS A 42 -11.60 0.98 5.63
C LYS A 42 -10.45 0.10 5.17
N PRO A 43 -9.91 0.24 3.94
CA PRO A 43 -8.70 -0.48 3.59
C PRO A 43 -7.64 0.03 4.54
N GLU A 44 -7.24 -0.82 5.48
CA GLU A 44 -6.21 -0.53 6.47
C GLU A 44 -4.88 -0.45 5.71
N MET A 45 -4.58 0.74 5.19
CA MET A 45 -3.25 1.11 4.75
C MET A 45 -2.35 1.02 5.96
N ASN A 46 -1.37 0.14 5.92
CA ASN A 46 -0.41 0.03 7.01
C ASN A 46 0.96 -0.17 6.42
N ILE A 47 2.01 0.20 7.14
CA ILE A 47 3.39 0.02 6.67
C ILE A 47 3.96 -1.35 7.07
N PHE A 48 3.31 -2.05 8.02
CA PHE A 48 3.68 -3.39 8.51
C PHE A 48 5.19 -3.54 8.79
N VAL A 49 5.67 -2.87 9.85
CA VAL A 49 7.08 -2.91 10.25
C VAL A 49 7.41 -4.25 10.91
N LEU A 50 7.67 -5.28 10.10
CA LEU A 50 7.99 -6.64 10.58
C LEU A 50 9.47 -6.81 10.98
N ASN A 51 10.32 -5.84 10.62
CA ASN A 51 11.72 -5.80 11.00
C ASN A 51 12.23 -4.35 10.89
N ILE A 52 13.27 -4.00 11.64
CA ILE A 52 13.95 -2.71 11.51
C ILE A 52 14.67 -2.58 10.16
N ASN A 53 15.23 -3.67 9.65
CA ASN A 53 15.85 -3.73 8.34
C ASN A 53 14.75 -3.92 7.28
N ALA A 54 14.60 -2.96 6.37
CA ALA A 54 13.55 -2.95 5.36
C ALA A 54 13.54 -4.21 4.47
N LYS A 55 14.71 -4.78 4.16
CA LYS A 55 14.82 -6.02 3.39
C LYS A 55 14.28 -7.22 4.16
N LYS A 56 14.71 -7.41 5.41
CA LYS A 56 14.16 -8.47 6.28
C LYS A 56 12.67 -8.29 6.52
N ALA A 57 12.20 -7.05 6.62
CA ALA A 57 10.78 -6.76 6.72
C ALA A 57 10.04 -7.22 5.47
N ALA A 58 10.53 -6.86 4.27
CA ALA A 58 9.94 -7.28 3.00
C ALA A 58 9.87 -8.81 2.86
N GLU A 59 10.96 -9.52 3.18
CA GLU A 59 11.02 -10.99 3.15
C GLU A 59 9.97 -11.63 4.09
N ALA A 60 9.71 -11.01 5.25
CA ALA A 60 8.72 -11.49 6.21
C ALA A 60 7.26 -11.29 5.75
N HIS A 61 6.99 -10.47 4.73
CA HIS A 61 5.63 -10.30 4.20
C HIS A 61 5.16 -11.56 3.45
N GLY A 62 3.87 -11.88 3.57
CA GLY A 62 3.23 -12.96 2.82
C GLY A 62 2.87 -12.46 1.42
N ASP A 63 2.63 -13.38 0.48
CA ASP A 63 2.53 -13.07 -0.95
C ASP A 63 1.55 -11.93 -1.26
N LYS A 64 0.35 -11.96 -0.69
CA LYS A 64 -0.65 -10.90 -0.90
C LYS A 64 -0.15 -9.52 -0.48
N HIS A 65 0.58 -9.46 0.63
CA HIS A 65 1.15 -8.20 1.10
C HIS A 65 2.34 -7.77 0.26
N VAL A 66 3.21 -8.68 -0.18
CA VAL A 66 4.30 -8.33 -1.11
C VAL A 66 3.74 -7.60 -2.33
N VAL A 67 2.62 -8.07 -2.90
CA VAL A 67 1.97 -7.38 -4.04
C VAL A 67 1.33 -6.06 -3.63
N LYS A 68 0.50 -6.05 -2.58
CA LYS A 68 -0.31 -4.87 -2.20
C LYS A 68 0.53 -3.73 -1.64
N MET A 69 1.53 -4.04 -0.81
CA MET A 69 2.25 -3.08 0.02
C MET A 69 3.14 -2.14 -0.78
N ILE A 70 3.66 -2.56 -1.93
CA ILE A 70 4.49 -1.70 -2.78
C ILE A 70 3.67 -0.49 -3.26
N LEU A 71 2.43 -0.73 -3.69
CA LEU A 71 1.51 0.33 -4.12
C LEU A 71 1.17 1.26 -2.95
N GLU A 72 0.82 0.69 -1.79
CA GLU A 72 0.44 1.47 -0.61
C GLU A 72 1.59 2.35 -0.09
N ALA A 73 2.81 1.82 -0.07
CA ALA A 73 4.01 2.57 0.28
C ALA A 73 4.24 3.73 -0.70
N CYS A 74 4.20 3.46 -2.02
CA CYS A 74 4.36 4.51 -3.03
C CYS A 74 3.30 5.61 -2.89
N GLN A 75 2.04 5.25 -2.62
CA GLN A 75 0.96 6.20 -2.41
C GLN A 75 1.19 7.13 -1.19
N MET A 76 1.68 6.58 -0.08
CA MET A 76 2.04 7.40 1.10
C MET A 76 3.24 8.32 0.80
N LEU A 77 4.24 7.80 0.10
CA LEU A 77 5.43 8.56 -0.30
C LEU A 77 5.08 9.72 -1.23
N TYR A 78 4.28 9.49 -2.28
CA TYR A 78 3.79 10.60 -3.12
C TYR A 78 2.93 11.59 -2.35
N THR A 79 2.16 11.14 -1.36
CA THR A 79 1.38 12.06 -0.51
C THR A 79 2.30 13.06 0.19
N ALA A 80 3.51 12.66 0.61
CA ALA A 80 4.51 13.58 1.16
C ALA A 80 4.90 14.69 0.17
N HIS A 81 5.15 14.34 -1.10
CA HIS A 81 5.43 15.33 -2.16
C HIS A 81 4.26 16.29 -2.41
N TRP A 82 3.03 15.80 -2.40
CA TRP A 82 1.84 16.62 -2.58
C TRP A 82 1.65 17.62 -1.45
N THR A 83 1.78 17.17 -0.20
CA THR A 83 1.58 18.02 0.99
C THR A 83 2.72 18.99 1.22
N ALA A 84 3.92 18.70 0.70
CA ALA A 84 5.06 19.63 0.72
C ALA A 84 4.78 20.90 -0.10
N VAL A 85 4.10 20.75 -1.25
CA VAL A 85 3.77 21.88 -2.15
C VAL A 85 2.39 22.48 -1.83
N ASN A 86 1.46 21.65 -1.37
CA ASN A 86 0.07 22.05 -1.10
C ASN A 86 -0.30 21.74 0.36
N PRO A 87 0.29 22.45 1.34
CA PRO A 87 0.05 22.18 2.76
C PRO A 87 -1.41 22.39 3.18
N ASP A 88 -2.17 23.21 2.44
CA ASP A 88 -3.59 23.45 2.68
C ASP A 88 -4.45 22.18 2.57
N LEU A 89 -4.00 21.17 1.82
CA LEU A 89 -4.66 19.87 1.78
C LEU A 89 -4.77 19.22 3.17
N LEU A 90 -3.86 19.56 4.10
CA LEU A 90 -3.87 19.05 5.47
C LEU A 90 -4.92 19.70 6.36
N LYS A 91 -5.48 20.85 5.97
CA LYS A 91 -6.53 21.57 6.73
C LYS A 91 -7.89 20.88 6.62
N GLU A 92 -8.15 20.16 5.53
CA GLU A 92 -9.38 19.43 5.30
C GLU A 92 -9.30 18.01 5.90
N ARG A 93 -10.38 17.53 6.52
CA ARG A 93 -10.46 16.17 7.10
C ARG A 93 -11.40 15.24 6.34
N SER A 94 -12.33 15.80 5.57
CA SER A 94 -13.27 15.04 4.74
C SER A 94 -12.55 14.43 3.54
N ALA A 95 -12.56 13.09 3.46
CA ALA A 95 -11.98 12.35 2.33
C ALA A 95 -12.59 12.79 0.99
N ILE A 96 -13.89 13.11 0.94
CA ILE A 96 -14.58 13.55 -0.28
C ILE A 96 -14.07 14.93 -0.70
N LYS A 97 -13.94 15.87 0.24
CA LYS A 97 -13.46 17.21 -0.06
C LYS A 97 -11.98 17.21 -0.45
N ILE A 98 -11.14 16.42 0.22
CA ILE A 98 -9.75 16.18 -0.18
C ILE A 98 -9.70 15.62 -1.60
N ALA A 99 -10.51 14.59 -1.90
CA ALA A 99 -10.55 13.96 -3.22
C ALA A 99 -10.92 14.95 -4.33
N LYS A 100 -11.87 15.86 -4.05
CA LYS A 100 -12.24 16.94 -4.97
C LYS A 100 -11.12 17.97 -5.12
N ALA A 101 -10.54 18.42 -4.01
CA ALA A 101 -9.49 19.44 -3.98
C ALA A 101 -8.25 19.00 -4.75
N HIS A 102 -7.70 17.82 -4.45
CA HIS A 102 -6.48 17.37 -5.11
C HIS A 102 -6.70 17.04 -6.58
N LYS A 103 -7.92 16.73 -7.04
CA LYS A 103 -8.22 16.52 -8.47
C LYS A 103 -8.21 17.82 -9.26
N ALA A 104 -8.53 18.94 -8.61
CA ALA A 104 -8.51 20.26 -9.23
C ALA A 104 -7.08 20.84 -9.34
N LEU A 105 -6.13 20.32 -8.54
CA LEU A 105 -4.75 20.76 -8.58
C LEU A 105 -3.98 20.09 -9.73
N PRO A 106 -3.08 20.81 -10.42
CA PRO A 106 -2.13 20.18 -11.34
C PRO A 106 -1.12 19.33 -10.58
N VAL A 107 -0.49 18.37 -11.27
CA VAL A 107 0.63 17.60 -10.70
C VAL A 107 1.78 18.57 -10.36
N PRO A 108 2.40 18.46 -9.16
CA PRO A 108 3.54 19.32 -8.80
C PRO A 108 4.66 19.24 -9.83
N THR A 109 5.27 20.38 -10.13
CA THR A 109 6.29 20.51 -11.19
C THR A 109 7.50 19.61 -10.94
N HIS A 110 7.95 19.45 -9.69
CA HIS A 110 9.05 18.54 -9.34
C HIS A 110 8.71 17.06 -9.53
N MET A 111 7.43 16.70 -9.71
CA MET A 111 6.97 15.36 -10.03
C MET A 111 6.80 15.11 -11.53
N ALA A 112 7.12 16.07 -12.41
CA ALA A 112 6.90 15.94 -13.85
C ALA A 112 7.65 14.74 -14.49
N THR A 113 8.78 14.33 -13.90
CA THR A 113 9.58 13.18 -14.34
C THR A 113 9.24 11.88 -13.63
N ALA A 114 8.28 11.90 -12.70
CA ALA A 114 7.82 10.67 -12.04
C ALA A 114 7.23 9.70 -13.08
N PRO A 115 7.26 8.38 -12.86
CA PRO A 115 6.61 7.45 -13.77
C PRO A 115 5.09 7.68 -13.87
N LYS A 116 4.53 7.34 -15.03
CA LYS A 116 3.08 7.36 -15.26
C LYS A 116 2.41 6.20 -14.54
N ARG A 117 1.21 6.43 -14.01
CA ARG A 117 0.38 5.35 -13.48
C ARG A 117 -0.12 4.47 -14.63
N LYS A 118 -0.23 3.17 -14.39
CA LYS A 118 -0.70 2.22 -15.41
C LYS A 118 -2.11 2.50 -15.94
N CYS A 119 -2.98 3.06 -15.11
CA CYS A 119 -4.41 3.22 -15.42
C CYS A 119 -4.83 4.66 -15.70
N ALA A 120 -3.89 5.60 -15.76
CA ALA A 120 -4.17 7.02 -16.02
C ALA A 120 -2.94 7.67 -16.63
N ASP A 121 -3.13 8.53 -17.63
CA ASP A 121 -2.04 9.28 -18.25
C ASP A 121 -1.59 10.46 -17.37
N GLU A 122 -1.07 10.14 -16.18
CA GLU A 122 -0.68 11.12 -15.17
C GLU A 122 0.51 10.61 -14.34
N GLN A 123 1.43 11.52 -14.04
CA GLN A 123 2.66 11.26 -13.30
C GLN A 123 2.41 11.07 -11.80
N GLY A 124 3.02 10.02 -11.24
CA GLY A 124 2.95 9.71 -9.82
C GLY A 124 1.53 9.38 -9.32
N TYR A 125 1.41 9.10 -8.02
CA TYR A 125 0.11 8.88 -7.39
C TYR A 125 -0.46 10.19 -6.81
N ARG A 126 -1.79 10.35 -6.92
CA ARG A 126 -2.53 11.42 -6.23
C ARG A 126 -2.50 11.18 -4.71
N PRO A 127 -2.60 12.24 -3.89
CA PRO A 127 -2.45 12.10 -2.45
C PRO A 127 -3.63 11.34 -1.86
N VAL A 128 -3.33 10.41 -0.96
CA VAL A 128 -4.33 9.57 -0.28
C VAL A 128 -3.98 9.46 1.19
N HIS A 129 -5.00 9.19 2.02
CA HIS A 129 -4.80 8.89 3.44
C HIS A 129 -3.99 9.94 4.22
N LEU A 130 -4.14 11.23 3.90
CA LEU A 130 -3.33 12.33 4.44
C LEU A 130 -3.24 12.31 5.98
N HIS A 131 -4.31 11.91 6.66
CA HIS A 131 -4.38 11.90 8.14
C HIS A 131 -4.16 10.52 8.76
N HIS A 132 -3.76 9.53 7.96
CA HIS A 132 -3.44 8.21 8.46
C HIS A 132 -2.09 8.23 9.20
N PRO A 133 -1.94 7.57 10.37
CA PRO A 133 -0.71 7.62 11.16
C PRO A 133 0.55 7.27 10.37
N CYS A 134 0.52 6.23 9.54
CA CYS A 134 1.68 5.87 8.70
C CYS A 134 2.00 6.95 7.66
N THR A 135 1.00 7.60 7.07
CA THR A 135 1.22 8.66 6.08
C THR A 135 1.72 9.95 6.73
N ILE A 136 1.33 10.22 7.98
CA ILE A 136 1.89 11.31 8.80
C ILE A 136 3.36 11.02 9.09
N TRP A 137 3.67 9.83 9.60
CA TRP A 137 5.03 9.42 9.94
C TRP A 137 5.97 9.44 8.73
N VAL A 138 5.54 8.93 7.57
CA VAL A 138 6.34 8.94 6.34
C VAL A 138 6.79 10.35 5.93
N ARG A 139 5.96 11.38 6.17
CA ARG A 139 6.26 12.76 5.77
C ARG A 139 6.85 13.63 6.88
N GLU A 140 7.08 13.07 8.06
CA GLU A 140 7.55 13.82 9.24
C GLU A 140 9.03 14.20 9.12
N CYS A 141 9.87 13.28 8.62
CA CYS A 141 11.28 13.52 8.38
C CYS A 141 11.84 12.64 7.26
N LEU A 142 13.03 13.00 6.78
CA LEU A 142 13.74 12.30 5.73
C LEU A 142 14.05 10.84 6.12
N GLY A 143 14.45 10.58 7.37
CA GLY A 143 14.73 9.21 7.83
C GLY A 143 13.50 8.29 7.76
N ASN A 144 12.32 8.78 8.11
CA ASN A 144 11.07 8.02 8.00
C ASN A 144 10.71 7.77 6.53
N TYR A 145 10.81 8.82 5.70
CA TYR A 145 10.56 8.75 4.27
C TYR A 145 11.48 7.71 3.60
N MET A 146 12.79 7.77 3.87
CA MET A 146 13.77 6.88 3.27
C MET A 146 13.57 5.43 3.68
N TRP A 147 13.22 5.16 4.94
CA TRP A 147 12.89 3.80 5.35
C TRP A 147 11.68 3.23 4.59
N ALA A 148 10.64 4.05 4.37
CA ALA A 148 9.47 3.63 3.58
C ALA A 148 9.82 3.42 2.09
N VAL A 149 10.72 4.22 1.52
CA VAL A 149 11.28 4.00 0.17
C VAL A 149 12.05 2.67 0.11
N GLU A 150 12.93 2.42 1.08
CA GLU A 150 13.71 1.19 1.17
C GLU A 150 12.80 -0.03 1.28
N LEU A 151 11.73 0.05 2.08
CA LEU A 151 10.74 -1.01 2.18
C LEU A 151 10.03 -1.22 0.84
N ALA A 152 9.61 -0.16 0.15
CA ALA A 152 8.95 -0.28 -1.15
C ALA A 152 9.85 -0.94 -2.22
N LEU A 153 11.14 -0.59 -2.24
CA LEU A 153 12.12 -1.20 -3.13
C LEU A 153 12.40 -2.66 -2.77
N ALA A 154 12.61 -2.95 -1.49
CA ALA A 154 12.83 -4.32 -1.02
C ALA A 154 11.62 -5.22 -1.29
N LEU A 155 10.40 -4.71 -1.14
CA LEU A 155 9.18 -5.43 -1.51
C LEU A 155 9.09 -5.66 -3.03
N ALA A 156 9.55 -4.71 -3.84
CA ALA A 156 9.60 -4.90 -5.29
C ALA A 156 10.65 -5.96 -5.69
N GLU A 157 11.82 -5.98 -5.05
CA GLU A 157 12.81 -7.05 -5.23
C GLU A 157 12.27 -8.40 -4.75
N GLU A 158 11.59 -8.42 -3.61
CA GLU A 158 10.91 -9.60 -3.08
C GLU A 158 9.88 -10.14 -4.07
N TYR A 159 9.07 -9.25 -4.67
CA TYR A 159 8.09 -9.63 -5.69
C TYR A 159 8.76 -10.34 -6.88
N GLU A 160 9.86 -9.77 -7.40
CA GLU A 160 10.58 -10.35 -8.54
C GLU A 160 11.23 -11.69 -8.18
N TYR A 161 11.73 -11.82 -6.96
CA TYR A 161 12.27 -13.08 -6.44
C TYR A 161 11.19 -14.18 -6.36
N ARG A 162 10.00 -13.84 -5.84
CA ARG A 162 8.90 -14.81 -5.70
C ARG A 162 8.26 -15.17 -7.04
N TRP A 163 8.21 -14.24 -7.98
CA TRP A 163 7.63 -14.45 -9.30
C TRP A 163 8.60 -14.04 -10.43
N PRO A 164 9.65 -14.82 -10.71
CA PRO A 164 10.66 -14.46 -11.71
C PRO A 164 10.08 -14.26 -13.10
N GLY A 165 10.68 -13.30 -13.83
CA GLY A 165 10.20 -12.84 -15.12
C GLY A 165 9.05 -11.83 -15.04
N ARG A 166 8.58 -11.46 -13.84
CA ARG A 166 7.60 -10.40 -13.62
C ARG A 166 8.25 -9.22 -12.92
N VAL A 167 7.86 -8.01 -13.30
CA VAL A 167 8.28 -6.76 -12.64
C VAL A 167 7.03 -6.09 -12.08
N HIS A 168 7.07 -5.68 -10.81
CA HIS A 168 5.95 -4.97 -10.21
C HIS A 168 5.84 -3.56 -10.81
N SER A 169 4.64 -3.13 -11.20
CA SER A 169 4.43 -1.83 -11.87
C SER A 169 4.86 -0.63 -11.02
N CYS A 170 4.90 -0.79 -9.70
CA CYS A 170 5.33 0.27 -8.78
C CYS A 170 6.85 0.34 -8.56
N LYS A 171 7.65 -0.59 -9.10
CA LYS A 171 9.11 -0.59 -8.91
C LYS A 171 9.75 0.71 -9.43
N ALA A 172 9.37 1.13 -10.64
CA ALA A 172 9.85 2.39 -11.21
C ALA A 172 9.47 3.61 -10.35
N HIS A 173 8.27 3.60 -9.75
CA HIS A 173 7.84 4.65 -8.83
C HIS A 173 8.72 4.68 -7.57
N ALA A 174 8.98 3.54 -6.95
CA ALA A 174 9.83 3.44 -5.77
C ALA A 174 11.28 3.90 -6.06
N GLN A 175 11.82 3.58 -7.24
CA GLN A 175 13.14 4.06 -7.69
C GLN A 175 13.15 5.58 -7.85
N TRP A 176 12.11 6.16 -8.47
CA TRP A 176 12.00 7.61 -8.61
C TRP A 176 11.87 8.31 -7.26
N LEU A 177 11.06 7.77 -6.35
CA LEU A 177 10.87 8.28 -4.99
C LEU A 177 12.14 8.22 -4.13
N LYS A 178 13.04 7.27 -4.42
CA LYS A 178 14.40 7.24 -3.83
C LYS A 178 15.28 8.36 -4.35
N ALA A 179 15.21 8.64 -5.66
CA ALA A 179 16.05 9.64 -6.30
C ALA A 179 15.55 11.08 -6.09
N ASN A 180 14.27 11.24 -5.73
CA ASN A 180 13.62 12.53 -5.57
C ASN A 180 12.88 12.57 -4.23
N VAL A 181 13.39 13.34 -3.28
CA VAL A 181 12.75 13.53 -1.97
C VAL A 181 11.75 14.69 -2.00
N PRO A 182 10.74 14.73 -1.12
CA PRO A 182 9.81 15.86 -1.05
C PRO A 182 10.54 17.17 -0.73
N PRO A 183 10.19 18.29 -1.41
CA PRO A 183 10.76 19.60 -1.09
C PRO A 183 10.52 19.98 0.38
N GLY A 184 11.56 20.44 1.06
CA GLY A 184 11.44 20.93 2.44
C GLY A 184 11.16 19.87 3.51
N ILE A 185 11.29 18.57 3.20
CA ILE A 185 11.19 17.53 4.24
C ILE A 185 12.31 17.72 5.28
N PRO A 186 12.01 17.68 6.60
CA PRO A 186 13.03 17.84 7.62
C PRO A 186 14.14 16.79 7.51
N ALA A 187 15.39 17.23 7.44
CA ALA A 187 16.57 16.37 7.32
C ALA A 187 17.00 15.82 8.68
N SER A 188 16.19 14.95 9.28
CA SER A 188 16.50 14.25 10.52
C SER A 188 16.43 12.73 10.35
N GLU A 189 17.08 12.01 11.28
CA GLU A 189 17.05 10.56 11.33
C GLU A 189 15.64 10.01 11.57
N ARG A 190 15.46 8.71 11.33
CA ARG A 190 14.19 8.02 11.50
C ARG A 190 13.77 8.05 12.96
N ASN A 191 12.57 8.58 13.24
CA ASN A 191 12.01 8.66 14.58
C ASN A 191 10.94 7.57 14.79
N GLY A 192 11.31 6.48 15.45
CA GLY A 192 10.39 5.40 15.78
C GLY A 192 9.63 4.83 14.57
N PHE A 193 8.42 4.31 14.82
CA PHE A 193 7.50 3.87 13.77
C PHE A 193 6.07 4.23 14.18
N ALA A 194 5.25 4.66 13.22
CA ALA A 194 3.81 4.82 13.45
C ALA A 194 3.18 3.48 13.84
N ILE A 195 2.20 3.52 14.76
CA ILE A 195 1.39 2.36 15.13
C ILE A 195 -0.04 2.63 14.63
N ALA A 196 -0.42 1.95 13.55
CA ALA A 196 -1.74 2.06 12.94
C ALA A 196 -2.54 0.76 13.13
N MET A 197 -2.83 0.40 14.38
CA MET A 197 -3.51 -0.84 14.73
C MET A 197 -4.32 -0.69 16.03
N ASP A 198 -5.23 -1.64 16.26
CA ASP A 198 -6.00 -1.76 17.49
C ASP A 198 -5.11 -1.97 18.71
N GLU A 199 -5.57 -1.49 19.87
CA GLU A 199 -4.83 -1.54 21.13
C GLU A 199 -4.45 -2.95 21.57
N LYS A 200 -5.30 -3.95 21.28
CA LYS A 200 -5.04 -5.37 21.60
C LYS A 200 -3.78 -5.97 20.98
N TYR A 201 -3.23 -5.34 19.93
CA TYR A 201 -2.00 -5.76 19.28
C TYR A 201 -0.77 -4.94 19.68
N ARG A 202 -0.94 -3.92 20.54
CA ARG A 202 0.15 -3.01 20.89
C ARG A 202 1.01 -3.62 21.98
N VAL A 203 2.31 -3.55 21.78
CA VAL A 203 3.35 -3.86 22.76
C VAL A 203 4.02 -2.54 23.12
N SER A 204 3.95 -2.18 24.41
CA SER A 204 4.47 -0.89 24.90
C SER A 204 5.97 -0.76 24.59
N GLY A 205 6.37 0.35 23.98
CA GLY A 205 7.77 0.64 23.63
C GLY A 205 8.32 -0.17 22.45
N ASP A 206 7.57 -1.11 21.88
CA ASP A 206 8.04 -1.96 20.78
C ASP A 206 7.04 -1.99 19.60
N PRO A 207 7.19 -1.05 18.65
CA PRO A 207 6.39 -1.03 17.44
C PRO A 207 6.53 -2.31 16.60
N ILE A 208 7.70 -2.95 16.56
CA ILE A 208 7.95 -4.13 15.72
C ILE A 208 7.21 -5.33 16.30
N ALA A 209 7.30 -5.56 17.61
CA ALA A 209 6.51 -6.58 18.28
C ALA A 209 5.01 -6.34 18.10
N SER A 210 4.57 -5.08 18.19
CA SER A 210 3.18 -4.69 17.92
C SER A 210 2.75 -5.11 16.51
N TYR A 211 3.59 -4.78 15.51
CA TYR A 211 3.35 -5.14 14.12
C TYR A 211 3.33 -6.64 13.88
N ILE A 212 4.25 -7.40 14.49
CA ILE A 212 4.26 -8.86 14.42
C ILE A 212 2.98 -9.44 15.02
N GLN A 213 2.53 -8.94 16.18
CA GLN A 213 1.30 -9.39 16.82
C GLN A 213 0.07 -9.08 15.95
N PHE A 214 -0.02 -7.86 15.40
CA PHE A 214 -1.06 -7.47 14.46
C PHE A 214 -1.04 -8.33 13.20
N TYR A 215 0.15 -8.63 12.68
CA TYR A 215 0.34 -9.45 11.50
C TYR A 215 -0.15 -10.88 11.74
N LYS A 216 0.24 -11.50 12.86
CA LYS A 216 -0.23 -12.84 13.28
C LYS A 216 -1.74 -12.87 13.45
N GLY A 217 -2.30 -11.90 14.18
CA GLY A 217 -3.73 -11.84 14.46
C GLY A 217 -4.59 -11.62 13.23
N SER A 218 -4.10 -10.87 12.24
CA SER A 218 -4.82 -10.61 10.98
C SER A 218 -4.66 -11.72 9.93
N LYS A 219 -3.74 -12.69 10.14
CA LYS A 219 -3.43 -13.76 9.17
C LYS A 219 -4.50 -14.84 9.06
N GLN A 220 -5.11 -15.25 10.17
CA GLN A 220 -6.06 -16.37 10.19
C GLN A 220 -7.29 -16.07 9.32
N ASP A 221 -7.72 -14.81 9.27
CA ASP A 221 -8.94 -14.42 8.55
C ASP A 221 -8.69 -14.01 7.09
N ARG A 222 -7.44 -13.66 6.71
CA ARG A 222 -7.14 -12.99 5.42
C ARG A 222 -6.29 -13.82 4.44
N ASN A 223 -5.96 -15.07 4.76
CA ASN A 223 -5.11 -15.97 3.95
C ASN A 223 -3.76 -15.31 3.59
N LEU A 224 -3.06 -14.83 4.63
CA LEU A 224 -1.74 -14.19 4.53
C LEU A 224 -0.59 -15.18 4.79
N THR A 225 -0.87 -16.47 4.94
CA THR A 225 0.09 -17.53 5.33
C THR A 225 0.83 -18.15 4.15
N VAL A 226 0.56 -17.69 2.93
CA VAL A 226 1.20 -18.17 1.70
C VAL A 226 2.49 -17.40 1.43
N TYR A 227 3.57 -18.17 1.18
CA TYR A 227 4.90 -17.68 0.84
C TYR A 227 5.41 -18.47 -0.36
N THR A 228 5.43 -17.84 -1.53
CA THR A 228 5.98 -18.43 -2.75
C THR A 228 7.50 -18.26 -2.75
N ARG A 229 8.27 -19.35 -2.90
CA ARG A 229 9.75 -19.37 -2.98
C ARG A 229 10.49 -18.76 -1.79
N ARG A 230 9.81 -18.44 -0.69
CA ARG A 230 10.39 -17.87 0.53
C ARG A 230 9.95 -18.70 1.73
N GLU A 231 10.83 -18.85 2.70
CA GLU A 231 10.47 -19.49 3.97
C GLU A 231 9.54 -18.59 4.78
N LYS A 232 8.66 -19.20 5.57
CA LYS A 232 7.84 -18.45 6.52
C LYS A 232 8.77 -17.86 7.60
N PRO A 233 8.61 -16.59 7.99
CA PRO A 233 9.37 -16.04 9.10
C PRO A 233 9.04 -16.78 10.41
N GLY A 234 10.05 -17.03 11.25
CA GLY A 234 9.93 -17.88 12.44
C GLY A 234 8.97 -17.39 13.53
N PHE A 235 8.45 -16.15 13.44
CA PHE A 235 7.43 -15.66 14.37
C PHE A 235 6.00 -16.11 14.01
N LEU A 236 5.80 -16.69 12.82
CA LEU A 236 4.53 -17.24 12.36
C LEU A 236 4.41 -18.72 12.68
#